data_AF-A0A0N4WA08-F1
#
_entry.id   AF-A0A0N4WA08-F1
#
_cell.length_a   1.000
_cell.length_b   1.000
_cell.length_c   1.000
_cell.angle_alpha   90.00
_cell.angle_beta   90.00
_cell.angle_gamma   90.00
#
_symmetry.space_group_name_H-M   'P 1'
#
loop_
_entity.id
_entity.type
_entity.pdbx_description
1 polymer ?
#
loop_
_entity_poly.entity_id
_entity_poly.type
_entity_poly.pdbx_seq_one_letter_code
_entity_poly.pdbx_strand_id
1 'polypeptide(L)'
;MDEVAVPGVSASDSDSGKNTTLSPPLASAEVKPTTSKGIPESGPAALRRSFHISLCGQLYPGVIEASKRGVHPVIRYPIPGGEFCYAFEQVRTTKQGLVVYRCTKCKKSGTTTSIAVQNGCEFIGDPASLPHVCTPLKNAQDKVTRMVYQSCQAIATDPQLAQAKPSQLWKSIAQFIDDNAPSDEAERKMMLKHFYRSGYKSRRRTIARAAAKLHESTLRKGSDTQEDGTPKVRKTAMKNCSS
;
A
#
# COMPACT_ATOMS: atom_id res chain seq x y z
N MET A 1 -51.68 3.51 17.00
CA MET A 1 -51.08 3.67 15.67
C MET A 1 -49.61 3.98 15.88
N ASP A 2 -48.61 3.13 15.65
CA ASP A 2 -48.53 1.70 15.40
C ASP A 2 -47.14 1.32 15.90
N GLU A 3 -47.08 0.26 16.70
CA GLU A 3 -45.88 -0.44 17.12
C GLU A 3 -45.43 -1.28 15.92
N VAL A 4 -44.20 -1.11 15.40
CA VAL A 4 -43.68 -1.96 14.33
C VAL A 4 -42.36 -2.59 14.73
N ALA A 5 -42.42 -3.92 14.69
CA ALA A 5 -41.50 -4.90 15.21
C ALA A 5 -40.15 -4.98 14.49
N VAL A 6 -39.14 -5.39 15.27
CA VAL A 6 -37.85 -5.89 14.82
C VAL A 6 -37.95 -7.41 14.61
N PRO A 7 -37.47 -7.97 13.49
CA PRO A 7 -37.19 -9.39 13.41
C PRO A 7 -35.70 -9.67 13.61
N GLY A 8 -35.41 -10.50 14.61
CA GLY A 8 -34.15 -11.22 14.75
C GLY A 8 -34.41 -12.72 14.75
N VAL A 9 -33.63 -13.48 13.98
CA VAL A 9 -33.41 -14.95 14.03
C VAL A 9 -32.45 -15.26 12.86
N SER A 10 -31.53 -16.23 12.85
CA SER A 10 -31.02 -17.20 13.80
C SER A 10 -29.82 -17.92 13.14
N ALA A 11 -28.98 -18.53 13.98
CA ALA A 11 -27.80 -19.33 13.66
C ALA A 11 -28.07 -20.66 12.95
N SER A 12 -27.03 -21.22 12.32
CA SER A 12 -26.66 -22.66 12.19
C SER A 12 -25.67 -22.82 11.02
N ASP A 13 -24.76 -23.79 10.89
CA ASP A 13 -23.97 -24.66 11.78
C ASP A 13 -23.06 -25.49 10.83
N SER A 14 -21.93 -26.01 11.33
CA SER A 14 -21.28 -27.29 10.86
C SER A 14 -20.64 -27.35 9.43
N ASP A 15 -19.60 -28.12 9.09
CA ASP A 15 -18.66 -29.04 9.76
C ASP A 15 -17.59 -29.50 8.71
N SER A 16 -16.50 -30.12 9.19
CA SER A 16 -15.60 -31.09 8.53
C SER A 16 -14.71 -30.59 7.37
N GLY A 17 -13.38 -30.68 7.42
CA GLY A 17 -12.53 -31.71 8.00
C GLY A 17 -11.86 -32.49 6.86
N LYS A 18 -10.52 -32.45 6.76
CA LYS A 18 -9.67 -33.53 6.21
C LYS A 18 -8.18 -33.23 6.37
N ASN A 19 -7.56 -34.06 7.19
CA ASN A 19 -6.14 -34.20 7.46
C ASN A 19 -5.47 -34.97 6.31
N THR A 20 -4.22 -34.64 5.97
CA THR A 20 -3.33 -35.54 5.24
C THR A 20 -1.94 -35.52 5.87
N THR A 21 -1.34 -36.71 5.90
CA THR A 21 -0.47 -37.28 6.91
C THR A 21 0.72 -37.92 6.18
N LEU A 22 1.95 -37.70 6.69
CA LEU A 22 3.21 -38.49 6.59
C LEU A 22 3.82 -38.74 5.19
N SER A 23 5.12 -38.98 4.94
CA SER A 23 6.46 -38.65 5.49
C SER A 23 7.47 -39.08 4.37
N PRO A 24 8.79 -39.37 4.60
CA PRO A 24 9.92 -38.82 3.84
C PRO A 24 10.54 -39.82 2.84
N PRO A 25 11.70 -39.49 2.24
CA PRO A 25 12.85 -40.38 2.46
C PRO A 25 14.21 -39.70 2.66
N LEU A 26 15.04 -40.37 3.47
CA LEU A 26 16.49 -40.24 3.57
C LEU A 26 17.17 -40.62 2.24
N ALA A 27 18.27 -39.95 1.91
CA ALA A 27 19.45 -40.60 1.32
C ALA A 27 20.70 -39.75 1.57
N SER A 28 21.62 -40.32 2.34
CA SER A 28 23.01 -39.87 2.52
C SER A 28 23.85 -40.21 1.30
N ALA A 29 24.80 -39.34 0.95
CA ALA A 29 26.05 -39.75 0.31
C ALA A 29 27.16 -38.76 0.65
N GLU A 30 28.14 -39.25 1.42
CA GLU A 30 29.46 -38.66 1.63
C GLU A 30 30.29 -38.76 0.34
N VAL A 31 31.00 -37.69 -0.04
CA VAL A 31 32.31 -37.78 -0.71
C VAL A 31 33.22 -36.66 -0.20
N LYS A 32 34.46 -37.06 0.12
CA LYS A 32 35.57 -36.36 0.78
C LYS A 32 36.40 -35.48 -0.20
N PRO A 33 37.47 -34.77 0.25
CA PRO A 33 37.81 -33.42 -0.17
C PRO A 33 38.86 -33.32 -1.28
N THR A 34 38.82 -32.23 -2.05
CA THR A 34 39.91 -31.84 -2.95
C THR A 34 40.51 -30.51 -2.50
N THR A 35 41.75 -30.60 -2.02
CA THR A 35 42.68 -29.50 -1.78
C THR A 35 43.03 -28.81 -3.10
N SER A 36 42.89 -27.49 -3.15
CA SER A 36 43.62 -26.64 -4.10
C SER A 36 43.71 -25.21 -3.56
N LYS A 37 44.94 -24.74 -3.38
CA LYS A 37 45.32 -23.39 -2.94
C LYS A 37 45.04 -22.38 -4.07
N GLY A 38 44.32 -21.31 -3.75
CA GLY A 38 44.17 -20.15 -4.61
C GLY A 38 43.62 -18.96 -3.82
N ILE A 39 44.43 -17.92 -3.72
CA ILE A 39 44.30 -16.70 -2.91
C ILE A 39 42.94 -15.99 -3.14
N PRO A 40 42.17 -15.61 -2.11
CA PRO A 40 41.08 -14.66 -2.27
C PRO A 40 41.58 -13.24 -2.00
N GLU A 41 41.53 -12.40 -3.04
CA GLU A 41 41.55 -10.95 -2.89
C GLU A 41 40.39 -10.52 -1.98
N SER A 42 40.76 -10.00 -0.82
CA SER A 42 39.88 -9.43 0.19
C SER A 42 39.30 -8.10 -0.28
N GLY A 43 38.27 -8.16 -1.11
CA GLY A 43 37.28 -7.08 -1.18
C GLY A 43 36.39 -7.14 0.07
N PRO A 44 35.97 -6.01 0.67
CA PRO A 44 35.06 -6.04 1.80
C PRO A 44 33.71 -6.54 1.28
N ALA A 45 33.46 -7.84 1.47
CA ALA A 45 32.14 -8.42 1.33
C ALA A 45 31.20 -7.60 2.19
N ALA A 46 30.33 -6.81 1.54
CA ALA A 46 29.32 -6.03 2.20
C ALA A 46 28.46 -6.98 3.02
N LEU A 47 28.76 -7.09 4.32
CA LEU A 47 27.97 -7.77 5.31
C LEU A 47 26.55 -7.22 5.16
N ARG A 48 25.68 -7.99 4.50
CA ARG A 48 24.24 -7.74 4.50
C ARG A 48 23.84 -7.88 5.96
N ARG A 49 23.84 -6.77 6.69
CA ARG A 49 23.35 -6.70 8.07
C ARG A 49 21.91 -7.19 8.00
N SER A 50 21.72 -8.45 8.38
CA SER A 50 20.41 -9.02 8.58
C SER A 50 19.85 -8.31 9.80
N PHE A 51 19.13 -7.20 9.58
CA PHE A 51 18.41 -6.53 10.64
C PHE A 51 17.31 -7.48 11.09
N HIS A 52 17.56 -8.17 12.20
CA HIS A 52 16.57 -9.00 12.85
C HIS A 52 15.45 -8.09 13.34
N ILE A 53 14.26 -8.20 12.74
CA ILE A 53 13.09 -7.45 13.18
C ILE A 53 12.57 -8.16 14.42
N SER A 54 12.52 -7.47 15.56
CA SER A 54 11.91 -8.03 16.78
C SER A 54 10.42 -8.25 16.52
N LEU A 55 9.95 -9.47 16.77
CA LEU A 55 8.54 -9.84 16.63
C LEU A 55 7.84 -9.90 18.00
N CYS A 56 8.56 -9.60 19.07
CA CYS A 56 8.03 -9.43 20.41
C CYS A 56 8.31 -7.99 20.89
N GLY A 57 7.34 -7.40 21.57
CA GLY A 57 7.44 -6.05 22.09
C GLY A 57 6.09 -5.42 22.41
N GLN A 58 6.15 -4.25 23.05
CA GLN A 58 4.99 -3.41 23.27
C GLN A 58 4.44 -2.91 21.92
N LEU A 59 3.11 -2.76 21.87
CA LEU A 59 2.41 -2.26 20.70
C LEU A 59 2.28 -0.76 20.75
N TYR A 60 2.56 -0.11 19.63
CA TYR A 60 2.46 1.34 19.46
C TYR A 60 1.44 1.65 18.38
N PRO A 61 0.37 2.41 18.68
CA PRO A 61 -0.69 2.67 17.73
C PRO A 61 -0.20 3.60 16.60
N GLY A 62 -0.50 3.22 15.37
CA GLY A 62 -0.28 4.03 14.17
C GLY A 62 -1.59 4.50 13.54
N VAL A 63 -1.48 5.52 12.69
CA VAL A 63 -2.59 6.08 11.91
C VAL A 63 -2.45 5.66 10.45
N ILE A 64 -3.48 5.00 9.91
CA ILE A 64 -3.52 4.55 8.52
C ILE A 64 -3.85 5.73 7.61
N GLU A 65 -3.02 5.95 6.59
CA GLU A 65 -3.07 7.10 5.71
C GLU A 65 -2.84 6.71 4.25
N ALA A 66 -3.33 7.53 3.32
CA ALA A 66 -3.20 7.25 1.89
C ALA A 66 -1.73 7.27 1.44
N SER A 67 -1.31 6.21 0.73
CA SER A 67 -0.02 6.22 0.03
C SER A 67 -0.10 7.03 -1.24
N LYS A 68 1.05 7.34 -1.85
CA LYS A 68 1.09 8.09 -3.12
C LYS A 68 0.43 7.33 -4.28
N ARG A 69 0.52 6.00 -4.29
CA ARG A 69 0.05 5.15 -5.41
C ARG A 69 -1.30 4.49 -5.14
N GLY A 70 -1.79 4.50 -3.90
CA GLY A 70 -3.05 3.86 -3.52
C GLY A 70 -3.01 2.33 -3.46
N VAL A 71 -1.83 1.71 -3.51
CA VAL A 71 -1.70 0.23 -3.53
C VAL A 71 -1.72 -0.33 -2.11
N HIS A 72 -0.83 0.16 -1.25
CA HIS A 72 -0.77 -0.17 0.17
C HIS A 72 -0.88 1.12 0.97
N PRO A 73 -1.53 1.14 2.14
CA PRO A 73 -1.56 2.32 2.97
C PRO A 73 -0.17 2.65 3.54
N VAL A 74 0.00 3.90 3.95
CA VAL A 74 1.14 4.34 4.76
C VAL A 74 0.67 4.41 6.20
N ILE A 75 1.47 3.94 7.15
CA ILE A 75 1.17 4.08 8.56
C ILE A 75 2.03 5.22 9.12
N ARG A 76 1.39 6.18 9.76
CA ARG A 76 2.04 7.30 10.44
C ARG A 76 2.06 7.05 11.94
N TYR A 77 3.17 7.42 12.55
CA TYR A 77 3.34 7.45 14.00
C TYR A 77 3.64 8.89 14.43
N PRO A 78 2.63 9.64 14.93
CA PRO A 78 2.85 10.92 15.59
C PRO A 78 3.70 10.71 16.84
N ILE A 79 4.81 11.44 16.95
CA ILE A 79 5.67 11.36 18.14
C ILE A 79 4.93 12.05 19.29
N PRO A 80 4.69 11.35 20.42
CA PRO A 80 4.00 11.93 21.56
C PRO A 80 4.66 13.23 22.04
N GLY A 81 3.84 14.25 22.35
CA GLY A 81 4.31 15.55 22.83
C GLY A 81 5.00 16.44 21.79
N GLY A 82 4.99 16.07 20.50
CA GLY A 82 5.69 16.82 19.45
C GLY A 82 4.87 17.11 18.19
N GLU A 83 5.38 18.01 17.35
CA GLU A 83 4.82 18.35 16.03
C GLU A 83 5.33 17.43 14.90
N PHE A 84 5.98 16.31 15.25
CA PHE A 84 6.69 15.45 14.30
C PHE A 84 6.10 14.03 14.24
N CYS A 85 6.31 13.35 13.12
CA CYS A 85 5.97 11.95 12.91
C CYS A 85 7.02 11.19 12.11
N TYR A 86 6.98 9.87 12.25
CA TYR A 86 7.51 8.96 11.25
C TYR A 86 6.39 8.42 10.37
N ALA A 87 6.70 8.19 9.10
CA ALA A 87 5.75 7.61 8.14
C ALA A 87 6.40 6.40 7.48
N PHE A 88 5.68 5.29 7.46
CA PHE A 88 6.17 4.01 7.00
C PHE A 88 5.33 3.47 5.84
N GLU A 89 6.00 2.94 4.81
CA GLU A 89 5.36 2.28 3.66
C GLU A 89 5.48 0.76 3.79
N GLN A 90 4.44 0.03 3.38
CA GLN A 90 4.46 -1.43 3.35
C GLN A 90 5.53 -1.93 2.36
N VAL A 91 6.32 -2.92 2.78
CA VAL A 91 7.37 -3.54 1.95
C VAL A 91 6.98 -4.96 1.57
N ARG A 92 6.61 -5.78 2.55
CA ARG A 92 6.32 -7.20 2.36
C ARG A 92 5.48 -7.74 3.50
N THR A 93 4.84 -8.89 3.26
CA THR A 93 4.21 -9.70 4.29
C THR A 93 5.09 -10.93 4.54
N THR A 94 5.28 -11.29 5.81
CA THR A 94 6.06 -12.46 6.21
C THR A 94 5.19 -13.73 6.12
N LYS A 95 5.83 -14.91 6.16
CA LYS A 95 5.11 -16.20 6.19
C LYS A 95 4.20 -16.35 7.42
N GLN A 96 4.53 -15.65 8.51
CA GLN A 96 3.77 -15.64 9.76
C GLN A 96 2.61 -14.64 9.73
N GLY A 97 2.31 -14.01 8.59
CA GLY A 97 1.21 -13.05 8.44
C GLY A 97 1.54 -11.61 8.90
N LEU A 98 2.69 -11.38 9.53
CA LEU A 98 3.11 -10.03 9.94
C LEU A 98 3.49 -9.18 8.74
N VAL A 99 3.11 -7.90 8.75
CA VAL A 99 3.40 -6.96 7.66
C VAL A 99 4.60 -6.12 8.03
N VAL A 100 5.62 -6.10 7.18
CA VAL A 100 6.83 -5.30 7.37
C VAL A 100 6.69 -3.97 6.66
N TYR A 101 6.89 -2.91 7.43
CA TYR A 101 6.85 -1.53 7.01
C TYR A 101 8.26 -0.92 7.07
N ARG A 102 8.54 0.05 6.20
CA ARG A 102 9.84 0.76 6.14
C ARG A 102 9.65 2.27 6.19
N CYS A 103 10.49 2.95 6.97
CA CYS A 103 10.50 4.39 7.08
C CYS A 103 10.73 5.05 5.70
N THR A 104 9.76 5.87 5.29
CA THR A 104 9.76 6.54 3.98
C THR A 104 10.89 7.55 3.83
N LYS A 105 11.36 8.14 4.93
CA LYS A 105 12.45 9.13 4.94
C LYS A 105 13.82 8.48 4.94
N CYS A 106 14.07 7.46 5.78
CA CYS A 106 15.32 6.68 5.71
C CYS A 106 15.54 6.12 4.30
N LYS A 107 14.49 5.56 3.67
CA LYS A 107 14.56 5.09 2.28
C LYS A 107 15.06 6.16 1.31
N LYS A 108 14.57 7.40 1.45
CA LYS A 108 15.01 8.52 0.59
C LYS A 108 16.45 8.92 0.84
N SER A 109 16.96 8.71 2.05
CA SER A 109 18.36 8.93 2.43
C SER A 109 19.28 7.75 2.11
N GLY A 110 18.78 6.71 1.44
CA GLY A 110 19.57 5.52 1.07
C GLY A 110 19.75 4.49 2.18
N THR A 111 19.12 4.68 3.35
CA THR A 111 19.16 3.72 4.45
C THR A 111 17.81 3.00 4.60
N THR A 112 17.80 1.91 5.37
CA THR A 112 16.57 1.14 5.62
C THR A 112 16.36 0.98 7.12
N THR A 113 15.29 1.60 7.61
CA THR A 113 14.74 1.37 8.95
C THR A 113 13.38 0.72 8.77
N SER A 114 13.23 -0.52 9.25
CA SER A 114 12.02 -1.33 9.08
C SER A 114 11.45 -1.75 10.43
N ILE A 115 10.14 -1.95 10.46
CA ILE A 115 9.39 -2.35 11.66
C ILE A 115 8.26 -3.30 11.26
N ALA A 116 7.94 -4.25 12.13
CA ALA A 116 6.78 -5.13 11.95
C ALA A 116 5.51 -4.44 12.45
N VAL A 117 4.42 -4.68 11.74
CA VAL A 117 3.07 -4.20 12.08
C VAL A 117 2.14 -5.39 12.19
N GLN A 118 1.31 -5.36 13.23
CA GLN A 118 0.19 -6.27 13.46
C GLN A 118 -1.12 -5.49 13.54
N ASN A 119 -2.25 -6.21 13.49
CA ASN A 119 -3.59 -5.65 13.61
C ASN A 119 -3.85 -4.44 12.68
N GLY A 120 -3.23 -4.44 11.50
CA GLY A 120 -3.37 -3.40 10.47
C GLY A 120 -2.59 -2.11 10.71
N CYS A 121 -2.43 -1.64 11.94
CA CYS A 121 -1.75 -0.37 12.23
C CYS A 121 -0.93 -0.30 13.52
N GLU A 122 -0.77 -1.41 14.25
CA GLU A 122 -0.02 -1.43 15.51
C GLU A 122 1.42 -1.86 15.25
N PHE A 123 2.36 -0.99 15.57
CA PHE A 123 3.79 -1.27 15.45
C PHE A 123 4.27 -2.16 16.59
N ILE A 124 5.07 -3.17 16.28
CA ILE A 124 5.73 -4.02 17.27
C ILE A 124 7.07 -3.35 17.64
N GLY A 125 7.09 -2.71 18.82
CA GLY A 125 8.19 -1.85 19.28
C GLY A 125 7.98 -0.37 18.97
N ASP A 126 8.69 0.51 19.69
CA ASP A 126 8.55 1.97 19.54
C ASP A 126 9.13 2.43 18.20
N PRO A 127 8.31 3.01 17.30
CA PRO A 127 8.80 3.52 16.03
C PRO A 127 9.82 4.67 16.17
N ALA A 128 9.78 5.43 17.28
CA ALA A 128 10.72 6.52 17.54
C ALA A 128 12.08 6.04 18.09
N SER A 129 12.13 4.87 18.73
CA SER A 129 13.37 4.29 19.27
C SER A 129 14.19 3.52 18.22
N LEU A 130 13.68 3.37 16.99
CA LEU A 130 14.41 2.72 15.91
C LEU A 130 15.64 3.56 15.49
N PRO A 131 16.70 2.94 14.95
CA PRO A 131 17.89 3.64 14.49
C PRO A 131 17.64 4.36 13.15
N HIS A 132 16.86 5.45 13.20
CA HIS A 132 16.64 6.33 12.05
C HIS A 132 17.86 7.21 11.83
N VAL A 133 18.22 7.42 10.57
CA VAL A 133 19.19 8.46 10.16
C VAL A 133 18.49 9.72 9.65
N CYS A 134 17.16 9.69 9.56
CA CYS A 134 16.38 10.78 9.01
C CYS A 134 15.77 11.66 10.09
N THR A 135 15.60 12.95 9.78
CA THR A 135 14.75 13.84 10.56
C THR A 135 13.28 13.47 10.37
N PRO A 136 12.48 13.36 11.45
CA PRO A 136 11.06 13.10 11.34
C PRO A 136 10.31 14.25 10.63
N LEU A 137 9.13 13.93 10.10
CA LEU A 137 8.28 14.80 9.29
C LEU A 137 7.40 15.68 10.18
N LYS A 138 7.15 16.93 9.80
CA LYS A 138 6.12 17.75 10.47
C LYS A 138 4.73 17.14 10.26
N ASN A 139 3.98 16.98 11.35
CA ASN A 139 2.68 16.30 11.41
C ASN A 139 1.67 16.91 10.45
N ALA A 140 1.40 18.20 10.58
CA ALA A 140 0.47 18.92 9.71
C ALA A 140 0.82 18.80 8.22
N GLN A 141 2.13 18.83 7.90
CA GLN A 141 2.59 18.81 6.51
C GLN A 141 2.45 17.43 5.86
N ASP A 142 2.85 16.37 6.57
CA ASP A 142 2.65 15.01 6.05
C ASP A 142 1.14 14.72 5.95
N LYS A 143 0.33 15.10 6.95
CA LYS A 143 -1.14 14.92 6.92
C LYS A 143 -1.77 15.52 5.66
N VAL A 144 -1.51 16.80 5.38
CA VAL A 144 -1.99 17.48 4.17
C VAL A 144 -1.51 16.77 2.90
N THR A 145 -0.26 16.30 2.88
CA THR A 145 0.27 15.56 1.73
C THR A 145 -0.49 14.26 1.49
N ARG A 146 -0.83 13.52 2.56
CA ARG A 146 -1.62 12.28 2.47
C ARG A 146 -3.05 12.53 2.01
N MET A 147 -3.71 13.55 2.56
CA MET A 147 -5.07 13.94 2.16
C MET A 147 -5.16 14.34 0.68
N VAL A 148 -4.10 14.97 0.16
CA VAL A 148 -4.02 15.31 -1.27
C VAL A 148 -3.86 14.05 -2.12
N TYR A 149 -3.07 13.06 -1.66
CA TYR A 149 -2.99 11.77 -2.35
C TYR A 149 -4.33 11.03 -2.34
N GLN A 150 -5.02 11.01 -1.21
CA GLN A 150 -6.36 10.44 -1.07
C GLN A 150 -7.34 11.11 -2.04
N SER A 151 -7.34 12.44 -2.10
CA SER A 151 -8.22 13.17 -3.01
C SER A 151 -7.89 12.89 -4.48
N CYS A 152 -6.60 12.84 -4.84
CA CYS A 152 -6.19 12.47 -6.20
C CYS A 152 -6.60 11.03 -6.56
N GLN A 153 -6.61 10.12 -5.59
CA GLN A 153 -7.07 8.75 -5.80
C GLN A 153 -8.58 8.71 -6.03
N ALA A 154 -9.36 9.41 -5.20
CA ALA A 154 -10.81 9.53 -5.37
C ALA A 154 -11.16 10.10 -6.75
N ILE A 155 -10.49 11.18 -7.18
CA ILE A 155 -10.65 11.77 -8.52
C ILE A 155 -10.36 10.77 -9.63
N ALA A 156 -9.35 9.90 -9.45
CA ALA A 156 -8.95 8.92 -10.45
C ALA A 156 -9.89 7.71 -10.52
N THR A 157 -10.77 7.51 -9.54
CA THR A 157 -11.70 6.38 -9.45
C THR A 157 -13.16 6.77 -9.62
N ASP A 158 -13.53 8.01 -9.30
CA ASP A 158 -14.90 8.51 -9.39
C ASP A 158 -15.14 9.30 -10.70
N PRO A 159 -16.02 8.81 -11.59
CA PRO A 159 -16.36 9.51 -12.83
C PRO A 159 -16.90 10.93 -12.63
N GLN A 160 -17.66 11.19 -11.56
CA GLN A 160 -18.25 12.51 -11.31
C GLN A 160 -17.14 13.53 -10.98
N LEU A 161 -16.17 13.12 -10.15
CA LEU A 161 -15.02 13.95 -9.83
C LEU A 161 -14.08 14.13 -11.03
N ALA A 162 -13.91 13.11 -11.87
CA ALA A 162 -13.05 13.19 -13.06
C ALA A 162 -13.52 14.24 -14.09
N GLN A 163 -14.83 14.51 -14.16
CA GLN A 163 -15.39 15.51 -15.08
C GLN A 163 -15.27 16.96 -14.56
N ALA A 164 -14.99 17.15 -13.27
CA ALA A 164 -14.88 18.47 -12.68
C ALA A 164 -13.62 19.22 -13.14
N LYS A 165 -13.72 20.55 -13.22
CA LYS A 165 -12.56 21.38 -13.62
C LYS A 165 -11.47 21.30 -12.53
N PRO A 166 -10.17 21.26 -12.88
CA PRO A 166 -9.09 21.19 -11.89
C PRO A 166 -9.12 22.30 -10.83
N SER A 167 -9.66 23.48 -11.15
CA SER A 167 -9.84 24.57 -10.18
C SER A 167 -10.96 24.31 -9.17
N GLN A 168 -12.03 23.62 -9.56
CA GLN A 168 -13.09 23.17 -8.65
C GLN A 168 -12.55 22.09 -7.74
N LEU A 169 -11.89 21.07 -8.31
CA LEU A 169 -11.23 20.01 -7.54
C LEU A 169 -10.22 20.56 -6.53
N TRP A 170 -9.44 21.58 -6.91
CA TRP A 170 -8.54 22.28 -5.99
C TRP A 170 -9.26 22.86 -4.76
N LYS A 171 -10.41 23.51 -4.97
CA LYS A 171 -11.23 24.06 -3.87
C LYS A 171 -11.83 22.95 -3.02
N SER A 172 -12.34 21.87 -3.64
CA SER A 172 -12.86 20.71 -2.92
C SER A 172 -11.79 20.03 -2.06
N ILE A 173 -10.55 19.92 -2.55
CA ILE A 173 -9.43 19.40 -1.76
C ILE A 173 -9.13 20.33 -0.56
N ALA A 174 -9.18 21.64 -0.77
CA ALA A 174 -8.98 22.60 0.32
C ALA A 174 -10.05 22.47 1.40
N GLN A 175 -11.32 22.35 1.00
CA GLN A 175 -12.43 22.15 1.91
C GLN A 175 -12.31 20.81 2.66
N PHE A 176 -11.95 19.73 1.95
CA PHE A 176 -11.71 18.43 2.57
C PHE A 176 -10.59 18.49 3.62
N ILE A 177 -9.52 19.26 3.36
CA ILE A 177 -8.45 19.52 4.32
C ILE A 177 -8.97 20.25 5.55
N ASP A 178 -9.84 21.23 5.34
CA ASP A 178 -10.45 22.02 6.40
C ASP A 178 -11.37 21.19 7.29
N ASP A 179 -12.27 20.40 6.68
CA ASP A 179 -13.27 19.58 7.36
C ASP A 179 -12.65 18.46 8.21
N ASN A 180 -11.45 17.99 7.84
CA ASN A 180 -10.73 16.92 8.53
C ASN A 180 -9.49 17.42 9.29
N ALA A 181 -9.36 18.74 9.44
CA ALA A 181 -8.37 19.33 10.33
C ALA A 181 -8.73 18.97 11.79
N PRO A 182 -7.73 18.86 12.69
CA PRO A 182 -7.99 18.72 14.11
C PRO A 182 -8.69 19.98 14.65
N SER A 183 -9.35 19.85 15.80
CA SER A 183 -10.03 20.97 16.46
C SER A 183 -9.07 22.09 16.92
N ASP A 184 -7.76 21.80 16.99
CA ASP A 184 -6.75 22.82 17.24
C ASP A 184 -6.60 23.77 16.04
N GLU A 185 -6.98 25.03 16.25
CA GLU A 185 -6.95 26.07 15.22
C GLU A 185 -5.51 26.38 14.75
N ALA A 186 -4.51 26.22 15.61
CA ALA A 186 -3.12 26.44 15.22
C ALA A 186 -2.65 25.37 14.23
N GLU A 187 -2.91 24.09 14.51
CA GLU A 187 -2.61 22.99 13.59
C GLU A 187 -3.41 23.09 12.29
N ARG A 188 -4.71 23.41 12.37
CA ARG A 188 -5.56 23.67 11.18
C ARG A 188 -4.96 24.76 10.29
N LYS A 189 -4.55 25.90 10.87
CA LYS A 189 -3.90 27.00 10.14
C LYS A 189 -2.57 26.56 9.53
N MET A 190 -1.78 25.73 10.21
CA MET A 190 -0.55 25.15 9.65
C MET A 190 -0.83 24.23 8.46
N MET A 191 -1.86 23.39 8.54
CA MET A 191 -2.29 22.52 7.45
C MET A 191 -2.69 23.32 6.21
N LEU A 192 -3.59 24.31 6.36
CA LEU A 192 -4.03 25.16 5.25
C LEU A 192 -2.87 25.99 4.68
N LYS A 193 -2.03 26.58 5.55
CA LYS A 193 -0.82 27.30 5.11
C LYS A 193 0.09 26.41 4.27
N HIS A 194 0.29 25.15 4.68
CA HIS A 194 1.09 24.21 3.92
C HIS A 194 0.44 23.86 2.57
N PHE A 195 -0.87 23.65 2.52
CA PHE A 195 -1.60 23.37 1.29
C PHE A 195 -1.48 24.52 0.28
N TYR A 196 -1.69 25.76 0.73
CA TYR A 196 -1.65 26.95 -0.11
C TYR A 196 -0.24 27.45 -0.42
N ARG A 197 0.81 27.00 0.31
CA ARG A 197 2.20 27.47 0.17
C ARG A 197 2.71 27.52 -1.28
N SER A 198 2.39 26.50 -2.08
CA SER A 198 2.83 26.43 -3.50
C SER A 198 1.76 26.90 -4.49
N GLY A 199 0.57 27.24 -4.00
CA GLY A 199 -0.58 27.66 -4.78
C GLY A 199 -1.12 26.62 -5.76
N TYR A 200 -2.25 26.95 -6.38
CA TYR A 200 -2.95 26.10 -7.34
C TYR A 200 -2.06 25.69 -8.54
N LYS A 201 -1.25 26.62 -9.07
CA LYS A 201 -0.42 26.37 -10.27
C LYS A 201 0.50 25.15 -10.11
N SER A 202 1.06 24.94 -8.91
CA SER A 202 1.96 23.81 -8.64
C SER A 202 1.28 22.45 -8.68
N ARG A 203 -0.01 22.38 -8.33
CA ARG A 203 -0.76 21.13 -8.16
C ARG A 203 -1.79 20.87 -9.26
N ARG A 204 -2.09 21.89 -10.08
CA ARG A 204 -2.99 21.79 -11.25
C ARG A 204 -2.65 20.59 -12.13
N ARG A 205 -1.37 20.39 -12.48
CA ARG A 205 -0.95 19.29 -13.38
C ARG A 205 -1.22 17.92 -12.75
N THR A 206 -1.00 17.79 -11.44
CA THR A 206 -1.25 16.53 -10.72
C THR A 206 -2.73 16.21 -10.67
N ILE A 207 -3.58 17.21 -10.37
CA ILE A 207 -5.04 17.06 -10.32
C ILE A 207 -5.59 16.70 -11.71
N ALA A 208 -5.17 17.42 -12.75
CA ALA A 208 -5.59 17.14 -14.12
C ALA A 208 -5.19 15.72 -14.57
N ARG A 209 -3.99 15.25 -14.20
CA ARG A 209 -3.55 13.87 -14.48
C ARG A 209 -4.39 12.83 -13.74
N ALA A 210 -4.80 13.11 -12.51
CA ALA A 210 -5.67 12.21 -11.76
C ALA A 210 -7.03 12.03 -12.47
N ALA A 211 -7.65 13.14 -12.89
CA ALA A 211 -8.91 13.12 -13.64
C ALA A 211 -8.79 12.37 -14.98
N ALA A 212 -7.69 12.60 -15.72
CA ALA A 212 -7.44 11.94 -17.00
C ALA A 212 -7.27 10.42 -16.90
N LYS A 213 -6.79 9.92 -15.75
CA LYS A 213 -6.50 8.48 -15.56
C LYS A 213 -7.75 7.60 -15.69
N LEU A 214 -8.92 8.12 -15.30
CA LEU A 214 -10.18 7.38 -15.43
C LEU A 214 -10.54 7.17 -16.90
N HIS A 215 -10.42 8.21 -17.73
CA HIS A 215 -10.66 8.12 -19.17
C HIS A 215 -9.76 7.08 -19.87
N GLU A 216 -8.46 7.03 -19.52
CA GLU A 216 -7.54 6.03 -20.07
C GLU A 216 -7.94 4.60 -19.67
N SER A 217 -8.41 4.40 -18.44
CA SER A 217 -8.86 3.09 -17.97
C SER A 217 -10.15 2.61 -18.66
N THR A 218 -11.09 3.54 -18.91
CA THR A 218 -12.33 3.24 -19.63
C THR A 218 -12.06 2.88 -21.10
N LEU A 219 -11.18 3.61 -21.77
CA LEU A 219 -10.80 3.34 -23.17
C LEU A 219 -10.16 1.96 -23.34
N ARG A 220 -9.27 1.57 -22.44
CA ARG A 220 -8.63 0.23 -22.47
C ARG A 220 -9.64 -0.90 -22.24
N LYS A 221 -10.65 -0.68 -21.39
CA LYS A 221 -11.66 -1.71 -21.09
C LYS A 221 -12.64 -1.91 -22.26
N GLY A 222 -12.83 -0.88 -23.10
CA GLY A 222 -13.68 -0.97 -24.30
C GLY A 222 -13.07 -1.73 -25.47
N SER A 223 -11.73 -1.79 -25.59
CA SER A 223 -11.06 -2.49 -26.70
C SER A 223 -11.00 -4.01 -26.56
N ASP A 224 -11.17 -4.55 -25.35
CA ASP A 224 -11.07 -6.00 -25.09
C ASP A 224 -12.41 -6.74 -25.30
N THR A 225 -13.50 -6.03 -25.66
CA THR A 225 -14.85 -6.62 -25.81
C THR A 225 -15.27 -6.79 -27.28
N GLN A 226 -14.33 -6.74 -28.23
CA GLN A 226 -14.61 -6.94 -29.66
C GLN A 226 -13.85 -8.14 -30.24
N GLU A 227 -14.14 -9.35 -29.74
CA GLU A 227 -13.91 -10.58 -30.51
C GLU A 227 -15.24 -11.04 -31.10
N ASP A 228 -15.40 -10.67 -32.38
CA ASP A 228 -16.46 -11.02 -33.31
C ASP A 228 -16.54 -12.55 -33.49
N GLY A 229 -17.62 -13.12 -32.95
CA GLY A 229 -18.00 -14.51 -33.16
C GLY A 229 -18.44 -14.76 -34.60
N THR A 230 -17.49 -15.07 -35.48
CA THR A 230 -17.80 -15.70 -36.77
C THR A 230 -17.73 -17.23 -36.63
N PRO A 231 -18.85 -17.97 -36.77
CA PRO A 231 -18.83 -19.43 -36.76
C PRO A 231 -18.15 -19.96 -38.03
N LYS A 232 -16.97 -20.57 -37.88
CA LYS A 232 -16.29 -21.32 -38.95
C LYS A 232 -17.09 -22.60 -39.27
N VAL A 233 -17.90 -22.56 -40.32
CA VAL A 233 -18.48 -23.73 -40.97
C VAL A 233 -17.35 -24.59 -41.56
N ARG A 234 -17.04 -25.72 -40.91
CA ARG A 234 -16.13 -26.74 -41.47
C ARG A 234 -16.87 -27.51 -42.56
N LYS A 235 -16.50 -27.27 -43.83
CA LYS A 235 -16.82 -28.16 -44.95
C LYS A 235 -15.88 -29.37 -44.91
N THR A 236 -16.42 -30.54 -44.57
CA THR A 236 -15.73 -31.82 -44.71
C THR A 236 -15.98 -32.33 -46.14
N ALA A 237 -14.92 -32.42 -46.96
CA ALA A 237 -14.99 -33.02 -48.28
C ALA A 237 -14.84 -34.55 -48.17
N MET A 238 -15.86 -35.29 -48.62
CA MET A 238 -15.79 -36.74 -48.81
C MET A 238 -14.95 -37.02 -50.07
N LYS A 239 -13.89 -37.84 -49.93
CA LYS A 239 -13.17 -38.44 -51.06
C LYS A 239 -13.73 -39.84 -51.31
N ASN A 240 -14.25 -40.04 -52.51
CA ASN A 240 -14.65 -41.34 -53.05
C ASN A 240 -13.39 -42.12 -53.48
N CYS A 241 -13.31 -43.40 -53.08
CA CYS A 241 -12.45 -44.39 -53.72
C CYS A 241 -13.36 -45.38 -54.48
N SER A 242 -13.26 -45.36 -55.80
CA SER A 242 -13.80 -46.41 -56.67
C SER A 242 -12.86 -47.61 -56.66
N SER A 243 -13.46 -48.80 -56.67
CA SER A 243 -12.81 -50.12 -56.84
C SER A 243 -12.46 -50.40 -58.28
#